data_AF-A0A348TT17-F1
#
_entry.id   AF-A0A348TT17-F1
#
_cell.length_a   1.000
_cell.length_b   1.000
_cell.length_c   1.000
_cell.angle_alpha   90.00
_cell.angle_beta   90.00
_cell.angle_gamma   90.00
#
_symmetry.space_group_name_H-M   'P 1'
#
loop_
_entity.id
_entity.type
_entity.pdbx_description
1 polymer ?
#
loop_
_entity_poly.entity_id
_entity_poly.type
_entity_poly.pdbx_seq_one_letter_code
_entity_poly.pdbx_strand_id
1 'polypeptide(L)'
;MENQAIIESFLAFKEEKNIDRITLMAFIEEAFRNQLRKKYEDDENFDVIVNPDKGDLEIWRNRTVVEDGAVEDDNMEIELSAALKI
;
A
#
# COMPACT_ATOMS: atom_id res chain seq x y z
N MET A 1 -9.38 -0.86 -14.95
CA MET A 1 -8.55 -0.82 -16.18
C MET A 1 -7.09 -0.53 -15.87
N GLU A 2 -6.74 0.43 -15.00
CA GLU A 2 -5.33 0.73 -14.69
C GLU A 2 -4.61 -0.33 -13.83
N ASN A 3 -5.26 -0.91 -12.81
CA ASN A 3 -4.63 -1.93 -11.95
C ASN A 3 -4.24 -3.21 -12.70
N GLN A 4 -5.03 -3.58 -13.71
CA GLN A 4 -4.83 -4.82 -14.47
C GLN A 4 -3.59 -4.75 -15.37
N ALA A 5 -3.31 -3.58 -15.96
CA ALA A 5 -2.13 -3.36 -16.80
C ALA A 5 -0.82 -3.45 -16.00
N ILE A 6 -0.83 -3.00 -14.74
CA ILE A 6 0.32 -3.09 -13.84
C ILE A 6 0.64 -4.57 -13.54
N ILE A 7 -0.38 -5.36 -13.22
CA ILE A 7 -0.19 -6.78 -12.91
C ILE A 7 0.23 -7.57 -14.14
N GLU A 8 -0.36 -7.30 -15.31
CA GLU A 8 0.05 -7.95 -16.56
C GLU A 8 1.52 -7.67 -16.89
N SER A 9 2.00 -6.44 -16.66
CA SER A 9 3.41 -6.09 -16.80
C SER A 9 4.30 -6.88 -15.83
N PHE A 10 3.85 -7.06 -14.59
CA PHE A 10 4.58 -7.83 -13.57
C PHE A 10 4.59 -9.34 -13.87
N LEU A 11 3.51 -9.90 -14.40
CA LEU A 11 3.45 -11.29 -14.85
C LEU A 11 4.37 -11.54 -16.06
N ALA A 12 4.43 -10.60 -17.00
CA ALA A 12 5.37 -10.66 -18.12
C ALA A 12 6.83 -10.56 -17.63
N PHE A 13 7.10 -9.67 -16.66
CA PHE A 13 8.42 -9.53 -16.05
C PHE A 13 8.88 -10.79 -15.32
N LYS A 14 7.96 -11.49 -14.66
CA LYS A 14 8.22 -12.78 -14.01
C LYS A 14 8.75 -13.81 -15.01
N GLU A 15 8.08 -13.98 -16.15
CA GLU A 15 8.47 -14.93 -17.19
C GLU A 15 9.78 -14.51 -17.86
N GLU A 16 10.01 -13.21 -18.08
CA GLU A 16 11.25 -12.70 -18.67
C GLU A 16 12.47 -12.88 -17.75
N LYS A 17 12.32 -12.60 -16.46
CA LYS A 17 13.41 -12.66 -15.47
C LYS A 17 13.55 -14.01 -14.78
N ASN A 18 12.65 -14.95 -15.05
CA ASN A 18 12.60 -16.26 -14.38
C ASN A 18 12.62 -16.15 -12.85
N ILE A 19 11.86 -15.19 -12.31
CA ILE A 19 11.72 -14.98 -10.86
C ILE A 19 10.49 -15.73 -10.34
N ASP A 20 10.55 -16.21 -9.11
CA ASP A 20 9.40 -16.83 -8.47
C ASP A 20 8.37 -15.78 -8.02
N ARG A 21 7.16 -16.26 -7.68
CA ARG A 21 6.04 -15.41 -7.29
C ARG A 21 6.29 -14.64 -5.98
N ILE A 22 7.04 -15.21 -5.04
CA ILE A 22 7.34 -14.60 -3.74
C ILE A 22 8.24 -13.40 -3.97
N THR A 23 9.27 -13.58 -4.79
CA THR A 23 10.19 -12.51 -5.20
C THR A 23 9.46 -11.38 -5.92
N LEU A 24 8.53 -11.70 -6.84
CA LEU A 24 7.72 -10.69 -7.52
C LEU A 24 6.86 -9.88 -6.53
N MET A 25 6.18 -10.55 -5.60
CA MET A 25 5.34 -9.90 -4.59
C MET A 25 6.17 -8.94 -3.72
N ALA A 26 7.35 -9.38 -3.28
CA ALA A 26 8.26 -8.55 -2.49
C ALA A 26 8.71 -7.29 -3.25
N PHE A 27 9.04 -7.41 -4.54
CA PHE A 27 9.40 -6.26 -5.36
C PHE A 27 8.25 -5.25 -5.53
N ILE A 28 7.04 -5.75 -5.77
CA ILE A 28 5.85 -4.89 -5.90
C ILE A 28 5.60 -4.15 -4.58
N GLU A 29 5.59 -4.88 -3.47
CA GLU A 29 5.42 -4.31 -2.13
C GLU A 29 6.47 -3.23 -1.86
N GLU A 30 7.74 -3.52 -2.09
CA GLU A 30 8.83 -2.58 -1.85
C GLU A 30 8.77 -1.35 -2.75
N ALA A 31 8.35 -1.51 -4.01
CA ALA A 31 8.15 -0.39 -4.92
C ALA A 31 7.06 0.57 -4.40
N PHE A 32 5.93 0.05 -3.92
CA PHE A 32 4.86 0.86 -3.35
C PHE A 32 5.24 1.47 -2.00
N ARG A 33 5.83 0.70 -1.08
CA ARG A 33 6.35 1.20 0.20
C ARG A 33 7.33 2.36 0.01
N ASN A 34 8.22 2.28 -0.99
CA ASN A 34 9.11 3.38 -1.35
C ASN A 34 8.37 4.64 -1.81
N GLN A 35 7.25 4.51 -2.54
CA GLN A 35 6.43 5.67 -2.91
C GLN A 35 5.67 6.23 -1.70
N LEU A 36 5.19 5.37 -0.81
CA LEU A 36 4.51 5.77 0.42
C LEU A 36 5.45 6.56 1.33
N ARG A 37 6.66 6.06 1.62
CA ARG A 37 7.69 6.79 2.39
C ARG A 37 8.03 8.15 1.78
N LYS A 38 8.11 8.25 0.46
CA LYS A 38 8.36 9.54 -0.21
C LYS A 38 7.22 10.55 -0.03
N LYS A 39 5.99 10.07 0.12
CA LYS A 39 4.79 10.90 0.19
C LYS A 39 4.41 11.25 1.64
N TYR A 40 4.59 10.32 2.55
CA TYR A 40 4.11 10.39 3.93
C TYR A 40 5.25 10.39 4.96
N GLU A 41 6.50 10.44 4.50
CA GLU A 41 7.75 10.37 5.30
C GLU A 41 7.99 9.01 5.98
N ASP A 42 6.91 8.32 6.33
CA ASP A 42 6.87 6.98 6.89
C ASP A 42 5.76 6.11 6.24
N ASP A 43 5.95 4.80 6.24
CA ASP A 43 5.01 3.79 5.74
C ASP A 43 4.63 2.71 6.77
N GLU A 44 5.05 2.85 8.05
CA GLU A 44 4.80 1.83 9.08
C GLU A 44 3.31 1.51 9.29
N ASN A 45 2.42 2.48 9.11
CA ASN A 45 0.99 2.30 9.28
C ASN A 45 0.25 1.85 8.01
N PHE A 46 1.00 1.52 6.94
CA PHE A 46 0.44 1.02 5.69
C PHE A 46 0.63 -0.49 5.52
N ASP A 47 -0.48 -1.18 5.22
CA ASP A 47 -0.48 -2.56 4.77
C ASP A 47 -0.64 -2.60 3.25
N VAL A 48 0.34 -3.16 2.55
CA VAL A 48 0.30 -3.37 1.10
C VAL A 48 0.00 -4.83 0.82
N ILE A 49 -1.20 -5.11 0.32
CA ILE A 49 -1.70 -6.46 0.06
C ILE A 49 -1.73 -6.69 -1.45
N VAL A 50 -0.92 -7.63 -1.92
CA VAL A 50 -0.79 -7.97 -3.35
C VAL A 50 -1.40 -9.35 -3.60
N ASN A 51 -2.36 -9.45 -4.52
CA ASN A 51 -2.87 -10.72 -5.04
C ASN A 51 -2.48 -10.88 -6.53
N PRO A 52 -1.37 -11.57 -6.83
CA PRO A 52 -0.90 -11.70 -8.20
C PRO A 52 -1.78 -12.60 -9.08
N ASP A 53 -2.61 -13.47 -8.49
CA ASP A 53 -3.48 -14.38 -9.24
C ASP A 53 -4.75 -13.68 -9.74
N LYS A 54 -5.29 -12.76 -8.93
CA LYS A 54 -6.45 -11.93 -9.31
C LYS A 54 -6.05 -10.63 -9.98
N GLY A 55 -4.80 -10.21 -9.81
CA GLY A 55 -4.33 -8.89 -10.19
C GLY A 55 -4.94 -7.77 -9.36
N ASP A 56 -5.23 -8.07 -8.10
CA ASP A 56 -5.70 -7.09 -7.14
C ASP A 56 -4.54 -6.60 -6.29
N LEU A 57 -4.55 -5.29 -6.04
CA LEU A 57 -3.64 -4.61 -5.13
C LEU A 57 -4.48 -3.74 -4.23
N GLU A 58 -4.27 -3.88 -2.92
CA GLU A 58 -4.91 -3.05 -1.91
C GLU A 58 -3.84 -2.41 -1.03
N ILE A 59 -4.02 -1.14 -0.69
CA ILE A 59 -3.18 -0.44 0.27
C ILE A 59 -4.10 0.09 1.35
N TRP A 60 -3.94 -0.45 2.56
CA TRP A 60 -4.67 -0.03 3.74
C TRP A 60 -3.80 0.91 4.56
N ARG A 61 -4.39 2.00 5.05
CA ARG A 61 -3.71 2.96 5.94
C ARG A 61 -4.40 2.94 7.29
N ASN A 62 -3.72 2.35 8.27
CA ASN A 62 -4.21 2.27 9.64
C ASN A 62 -3.91 3.58 10.36
N ARG A 63 -4.88 4.13 11.07
CA ARG A 63 -4.69 5.34 11.87
C ARG A 63 -5.27 5.19 13.25
N THR A 64 -4.56 5.71 14.24
CA THR A 64 -5.03 5.76 15.62
C THR A 64 -6.09 6.84 15.75
N VAL A 65 -7.24 6.48 16.32
CA VAL A 65 -8.31 7.46 16.57
C VAL A 65 -7.97 8.24 17.83
N VAL A 66 -7.91 9.57 17.72
CA VAL A 66 -7.60 10.49 18.81
C VAL A 66 -8.74 11.50 19.02
N GLU A 67 -8.70 12.23 20.14
CA GLU A 67 -9.66 13.31 20.39
C GLU A 67 -9.53 14.43 19.34
N ASP A 68 -10.63 15.14 19.06
CA ASP A 68 -10.61 16.26 18.11
C ASP A 68 -9.64 17.36 18.59
N GLY A 69 -8.75 17.81 17.71
CA GLY A 69 -7.69 18.77 18.06
C GLY A 69 -6.46 18.18 18.76
N ALA A 70 -6.42 16.87 18.99
CA ALA A 70 -5.29 16.17 19.62
C ALA A 70 -4.38 15.41 18.63
N VAL A 71 -4.55 15.63 17.33
CA VAL A 71 -3.67 15.03 16.30
C VAL A 71 -2.28 15.63 16.38
N GLU A 72 -1.28 14.78 16.61
CA GLU A 72 0.14 15.12 16.58
C GLU A 72 0.79 14.70 15.25
N ASP A 73 0.33 13.59 14.68
CA ASP A 73 0.81 13.06 13.40
C ASP A 73 -0.40 12.76 12.49
N ASP A 74 -0.60 13.58 11.47
CA ASP A 74 -1.70 13.42 10.52
C ASP A 74 -1.51 12.24 9.56
N ASN A 75 -0.30 11.65 9.49
CA ASN A 75 -0.03 10.38 8.82
C ASN A 75 -0.53 9.18 9.65
N MET A 76 -0.29 9.19 10.97
CA MET A 76 -0.60 8.07 11.87
C MET A 76 -1.93 8.20 12.60
N GLU A 77 -2.52 9.38 12.68
CA GLU A 77 -3.68 9.66 13.52
C GLU A 77 -4.86 10.23 12.74
N ILE A 78 -6.05 10.09 13.33
CA ILE A 78 -7.28 10.66 12.82
C ILE A 78 -8.16 11.12 13.97
N GLU A 79 -8.70 12.32 13.85
CA GLU A 79 -9.69 12.84 14.80
C GLU A 79 -10.93 11.94 14.86
N LEU A 80 -11.48 11.76 16.06
CA LEU A 80 -12.69 10.97 16.28
C LEU A 80 -13.84 11.41 15.37
N SER A 81 -14.07 12.71 15.25
CA SER A 81 -15.13 13.25 14.40
C SER A 81 -14.93 12.97 12.91
N ALA A 82 -13.67 12.82 12.47
CA ALA A 82 -13.33 12.44 11.10
C ALA A 82 -13.44 10.92 10.90
N ALA A 83 -12.99 10.13 11.86
CA ALA A 83 -13.08 8.66 11.81
C ALA A 83 -14.53 8.17 11.71
N LEU A 84 -15.46 8.81 12.42
CA LEU A 84 -16.89 8.46 12.42
C LEU A 84 -17.60 8.69 11.08
N LYS A 85 -16.95 9.31 10.09
CA LYS A 85 -17.54 9.59 8.76
C LYS A 85 -17.17 8.55 7.70
N ILE A 86 -16.27 7.62 8.01
CA ILE A 86 -15.69 6.65 7.07
C ILE A 86 -16.47 5.34 7.11
#